data_AF-A0AB35Y2M2-F1
#
_entry.id   AF-A0AB35Y2M2-F1
#
_cell.length_a   1.000
_cell.length_b   1.000
_cell.length_c   1.000
_cell.angle_alpha   90.00
_cell.angle_beta   90.00
_cell.angle_gamma   90.00
#
_symmetry.space_group_name_H-M   'P 1'
#
loop_
_entity.id
_entity.type
_entity.pdbx_description
1 polymer ?
#
loop_
_entity_poly.entity_id
_entity_poly.type
_entity_poly.pdbx_seq_one_letter_code
_entity_poly.pdbx_strand_id
1 'polypeptide(L)'
;MKHARKWLACLLAGALALAVLTGCSALMGGTVQKDTEQAKALMKEVDPSLTYNTDLEDAASRLADWLVEDSTQLTTQSGLLTRKVPMTTGSGAMLDTNVYDFIDHSTSFLFLPRGVVIGLAMNNEWGFTGYLYAPPLSEAGSALRSYAAGCKQMGAVFIEYGGETYVVAMFA
;
A
#
# COMPACT_ATOMS: atom_id res chain seq x y z
N MET A 1 4.76 -43.22 -54.37
CA MET A 1 5.42 -42.66 -53.17
C MET A 1 4.71 -41.36 -52.80
N LYS A 2 3.81 -41.42 -51.81
CA LYS A 2 3.00 -40.28 -51.33
C LYS A 2 3.52 -39.92 -49.94
N HIS A 3 4.46 -39.00 -49.86
CA HIS A 3 4.89 -38.41 -48.59
C HIS A 3 5.34 -36.98 -48.85
N ALA A 4 5.14 -36.13 -47.83
CA ALA A 4 5.45 -34.71 -47.78
C ALA A 4 4.39 -33.77 -48.38
N ARG A 5 3.39 -33.43 -47.55
CA ARG A 5 2.86 -32.06 -47.36
C ARG A 5 1.71 -32.06 -46.37
N LYS A 6 2.02 -32.29 -45.09
CA LYS A 6 1.15 -31.95 -43.96
C LYS A 6 2.04 -31.57 -42.77
N TRP A 7 2.71 -30.42 -42.86
CA TRP A 7 3.48 -29.80 -41.77
C TRP A 7 3.42 -28.28 -41.86
N LEU A 8 2.21 -27.73 -42.06
CA LEU A 8 2.01 -26.27 -42.17
C LEU A 8 0.62 -25.87 -41.66
N ALA A 9 0.24 -26.40 -40.50
CA ALA A 9 -0.96 -25.98 -39.81
C ALA A 9 -0.70 -25.97 -38.30
N CYS A 10 -0.32 -24.79 -37.81
CA CYS A 10 -0.54 -24.21 -36.47
C CYS A 10 0.71 -23.49 -35.98
N LEU A 11 1.02 -22.37 -36.64
CA LEU A 11 2.09 -21.44 -36.26
C LEU A 11 1.57 -20.30 -35.35
N LEU A 12 0.40 -20.41 -34.71
CA LEU A 12 -0.26 -19.25 -34.07
C LEU A 12 -1.12 -19.55 -32.83
N ALA A 13 -0.80 -20.56 -32.02
CA ALA A 13 -1.45 -20.75 -30.72
C ALA A 13 -0.48 -21.33 -29.70
N GLY A 14 -0.18 -20.55 -28.66
CA GLY A 14 0.58 -21.03 -27.49
C GLY A 14 1.87 -20.28 -27.17
N ALA A 15 1.96 -18.98 -27.47
CA ALA A 15 2.98 -18.10 -26.88
C ALA A 15 2.33 -17.16 -25.85
N LEU A 16 1.74 -17.76 -24.82
CA LEU A 16 1.50 -17.11 -23.53
C LEU A 16 1.89 -18.10 -22.45
N ALA A 17 3.18 -18.45 -22.47
CA ALA A 17 3.85 -18.96 -21.30
C ALA A 17 4.00 -17.78 -20.33
N LEU A 18 2.94 -17.47 -19.58
CA LEU A 18 3.04 -16.67 -18.37
C LEU A 18 3.73 -17.58 -17.34
N ALA A 19 5.06 -17.66 -17.44
CA ALA A 19 5.88 -18.25 -16.41
C ALA A 19 5.85 -17.30 -15.20
N VAL A 20 4.80 -17.41 -14.37
CA VAL A 20 4.89 -16.99 -12.97
C VAL A 20 5.62 -18.12 -12.26
N LEU A 21 6.95 -18.11 -12.40
CA LEU A 21 7.84 -18.90 -11.58
C LEU A 21 8.79 -17.95 -10.85
N THR A 22 8.24 -17.21 -9.90
CA THR A 22 8.95 -16.64 -8.74
C THR A 22 8.45 -17.44 -7.54
N GLY A 23 9.06 -18.56 -7.12
CA GLY A 23 10.48 -18.80 -7.03
C GLY A 23 11.00 -18.26 -5.71
N CYS A 24 11.00 -19.12 -4.68
CA CYS A 24 11.71 -19.05 -3.40
C CYS A 24 11.19 -18.10 -2.30
N SER A 25 10.59 -18.71 -1.28
CA SER A 25 10.49 -18.20 0.10
C SER A 25 11.88 -17.83 0.63
N ALA A 26 12.28 -16.55 0.54
CA ALA A 26 13.51 -16.08 1.18
C ALA A 26 13.61 -14.56 1.40
N LEU A 27 12.50 -13.82 1.55
CA LEU A 27 12.44 -12.56 2.30
C LEU A 27 10.96 -12.20 2.47
N MET A 28 10.37 -12.42 3.65
CA MET A 28 8.99 -11.98 3.94
C MET A 28 8.95 -10.46 4.21
N GLY A 29 9.59 -9.67 3.34
CA GLY A 29 9.55 -8.21 3.37
C GLY A 29 8.48 -7.71 2.41
N GLY A 30 7.80 -6.62 2.76
CA GLY A 30 6.94 -5.92 1.81
C GLY A 30 7.80 -5.20 0.77
N THR A 31 7.35 -5.15 -0.48
CA THR A 31 8.02 -4.39 -1.55
C THR A 31 7.16 -3.21 -1.95
N VAL A 32 7.71 -2.00 -1.90
CA VAL A 32 7.01 -0.78 -2.32
C VAL A 32 7.08 -0.65 -3.85
N GLN A 33 5.93 -0.39 -4.47
CA GLN A 33 5.78 -0.21 -5.91
C GLN A 33 5.13 1.14 -6.20
N LYS A 34 5.75 1.89 -7.11
CA LYS A 34 5.23 3.17 -7.60
C LYS A 34 4.65 2.98 -9.00
N ASP A 35 3.34 2.81 -9.07
CA ASP A 35 2.58 2.80 -10.34
C ASP A 35 1.62 4.00 -10.37
N THR A 36 2.11 5.11 -10.91
CA THR A 36 1.36 6.37 -10.94
C THR A 36 0.06 6.29 -11.76
N GLU A 37 0.00 5.46 -12.79
CA GLU A 37 -1.23 5.33 -13.60
C GLU A 37 -2.29 4.51 -12.87
N GLN A 38 -1.88 3.45 -12.19
CA GLN A 38 -2.77 2.69 -11.31
C GLN A 38 -3.24 3.55 -10.13
N ALA A 39 -2.37 4.38 -9.54
CA ALA A 39 -2.73 5.27 -8.45
C ALA A 39 -3.72 6.38 -8.89
N LYS A 40 -3.58 6.91 -10.12
CA LYS A 40 -4.56 7.82 -10.72
C LYS A 40 -5.91 7.13 -10.96
N ALA A 41 -5.89 5.87 -11.41
CA ALA A 41 -7.12 5.09 -11.61
C ALA A 41 -7.84 4.89 -10.26
N LEU A 42 -7.11 4.46 -9.23
CA LEU A 42 -7.63 4.32 -7.87
C LEU A 42 -8.19 5.64 -7.33
N MET A 43 -7.49 6.76 -7.52
CA MET A 43 -7.98 8.08 -7.11
C MET A 43 -9.35 8.38 -7.70
N LYS A 44 -9.57 8.09 -8.99
CA LYS A 44 -10.88 8.31 -9.63
C LYS A 44 -11.95 7.36 -9.12
N GLU A 45 -11.58 6.16 -8.66
CA GLU A 45 -12.50 5.27 -7.96
C GLU A 45 -12.90 5.83 -6.59
N VAL A 46 -11.92 6.33 -5.81
CA VAL A 46 -12.13 6.91 -4.47
C VAL A 46 -13.02 8.15 -4.52
N ASP A 47 -12.67 9.11 -5.36
CA ASP A 47 -13.50 10.29 -5.64
C ASP A 47 -13.10 10.93 -6.98
N PRO A 48 -14.01 10.98 -7.98
CA PRO A 48 -13.73 11.57 -9.29
C PRO A 48 -13.28 13.03 -9.28
N SER A 49 -13.61 13.79 -8.23
CA SER A 49 -13.27 15.21 -8.07
C SER A 49 -11.83 15.45 -7.62
N LEU A 50 -11.15 14.44 -7.09
CA LEU A 50 -9.76 14.55 -6.67
C LEU A 50 -8.81 14.79 -7.85
N THR A 51 -7.78 15.58 -7.58
CA THR A 51 -6.64 15.80 -8.48
C THR A 51 -5.41 15.05 -7.97
N TYR A 52 -4.69 14.39 -8.88
CA TYR A 52 -3.52 13.62 -8.47
C TYR A 52 -2.35 14.55 -8.14
N ASN A 53 -1.66 14.30 -7.02
CA ASN A 53 -0.53 15.08 -6.56
C ASN A 53 0.68 14.16 -6.33
N THR A 54 1.76 14.40 -7.09
CA THR A 54 3.00 13.62 -7.04
C THR A 54 3.80 13.84 -5.75
N ASP A 55 3.67 15.00 -5.10
CA ASP A 55 4.33 15.26 -3.81
C ASP A 55 3.68 14.42 -2.70
N LEU A 56 2.35 14.24 -2.77
CA LEU A 56 1.62 13.33 -1.87
C LEU A 56 1.97 11.87 -2.15
N GLU A 57 2.18 11.50 -3.42
CA GLU A 57 2.65 10.17 -3.81
C GLU A 57 4.06 9.88 -3.28
N ASP A 58 4.99 10.85 -3.35
CA ASP A 58 6.33 10.71 -2.79
C ASP A 58 6.31 10.66 -1.25
N ALA A 59 5.39 11.38 -0.61
CA ALA A 59 5.13 11.23 0.82
C ALA A 59 4.58 9.85 1.18
N ALA A 60 3.61 9.35 0.41
CA ALA A 60 3.07 8.00 0.57
C ALA A 60 4.15 6.93 0.36
N SER A 61 5.09 7.12 -0.59
CA SER A 61 6.25 6.25 -0.80
C SER A 61 7.12 6.15 0.45
N ARG A 62 7.50 7.29 1.04
CA ARG A 62 8.32 7.29 2.27
C ARG A 62 7.61 6.61 3.45
N LEU A 63 6.30 6.80 3.56
CA LEU A 63 5.50 6.09 4.56
C LEU A 63 5.47 4.58 4.27
N ALA A 64 5.26 4.18 3.02
CA ALA A 64 5.24 2.78 2.62
C ALA A 64 6.58 2.09 2.88
N ASP A 65 7.71 2.75 2.55
CA ASP A 65 9.06 2.27 2.84
C ASP A 65 9.23 2.03 4.35
N TRP A 66 8.77 2.96 5.19
CA TRP A 66 8.82 2.82 6.64
C TRP A 66 7.92 1.68 7.18
N LEU A 67 6.73 1.47 6.59
CA LEU A 67 5.86 0.35 6.99
C LEU A 67 6.55 -1.00 6.78
N VAL A 68 7.29 -1.15 5.68
CA VAL A 68 7.92 -2.42 5.29
C VAL A 68 9.36 -2.61 5.77
N GLU A 69 9.98 -1.55 6.30
CA GLU A 69 11.39 -1.51 6.72
C GLU A 69 11.77 -2.67 7.66
N ASP A 70 10.95 -2.91 8.70
CA ASP A 70 11.14 -4.03 9.63
C ASP A 70 10.08 -5.11 9.41
N SER A 71 10.46 -6.17 8.70
CA SER A 71 9.58 -7.31 8.40
C SER A 71 9.07 -8.05 9.63
N THR A 72 9.73 -7.95 10.79
CA THR A 72 9.27 -8.61 12.03
C THR A 72 8.03 -7.94 12.65
N GLN A 73 7.84 -6.66 12.30
CA GLN A 73 6.70 -5.85 12.71
C GLN A 73 5.60 -5.81 11.65
N LEU A 74 5.85 -6.35 10.46
CA LEU A 74 4.89 -6.42 9.37
C LEU A 74 4.16 -7.77 9.38
N THR A 75 2.84 -7.74 9.21
CA THR A 75 2.00 -8.94 9.14
C THR A 75 0.71 -8.64 8.40
N THR A 76 -0.21 -9.61 8.34
CA THR A 76 -1.57 -9.39 7.87
C THR A 76 -2.57 -9.74 8.95
N GLN A 77 -3.62 -8.94 9.07
CA GLN A 77 -4.72 -9.17 10.01
C GLN A 77 -6.04 -8.89 9.31
N SER A 78 -6.90 -9.90 9.25
CA SER A 78 -8.22 -9.80 8.61
C SER A 78 -8.18 -9.24 7.17
N GLY A 79 -7.14 -9.60 6.41
CA GLY A 79 -6.96 -9.13 5.02
C GLY A 79 -6.32 -7.74 4.88
N LEU A 80 -5.97 -7.07 5.98
CA LEU A 80 -5.26 -5.79 5.98
C LEU A 80 -3.76 -6.01 6.21
N LEU A 81 -2.91 -5.26 5.50
CA LEU A 81 -1.49 -5.18 5.83
C LEU A 81 -1.36 -4.41 7.14
N THR A 82 -0.75 -5.06 8.12
CA THR A 82 -0.70 -4.56 9.49
C THR A 82 0.75 -4.29 9.88
N ARG A 83 1.02 -3.03 10.22
CA ARG A 83 2.29 -2.60 10.82
C ARG A 83 2.11 -2.47 12.32
N LYS A 84 2.86 -3.25 13.09
CA LYS A 84 3.06 -3.05 14.53
C LYS A 84 4.01 -1.89 14.75
N VAL A 85 3.66 -0.99 15.65
CA VAL A 85 4.44 0.20 15.98
C VAL A 85 4.69 0.18 17.49
N PRO A 86 5.93 -0.10 17.92
CA PRO A 86 6.30 0.00 19.33
C PRO A 86 6.06 1.44 19.82
N MET A 87 5.36 1.56 20.94
CA MET A 87 5.07 2.83 21.58
C MET A 87 5.84 2.95 22.89
N THR A 88 6.28 4.16 23.22
CA THR A 88 6.97 4.45 24.48
C THR A 88 6.04 5.19 25.44
N THR A 89 6.17 4.90 26.73
CA THR A 89 5.41 5.62 27.76
C THR A 89 5.72 7.11 27.70
N GLY A 90 4.69 7.94 27.63
CA GLY A 90 4.82 9.40 27.66
C GLY A 90 5.12 10.06 26.31
N SER A 91 5.13 9.32 25.20
CA SER A 91 5.27 9.92 23.85
C SER A 91 4.04 10.69 23.37
N GLY A 92 2.86 10.40 23.93
CA GLY A 92 1.57 10.89 23.42
C GLY A 92 0.87 9.90 22.48
N ALA A 93 1.60 8.94 21.89
CA ALA A 93 1.10 7.99 20.90
C ALA A 93 -0.17 7.23 21.31
N MET A 94 -0.32 6.92 22.60
CA MET A 94 -1.48 6.21 23.14
C MET A 94 -2.77 7.05 23.20
N LEU A 95 -2.66 8.38 23.07
CA LEU A 95 -3.77 9.33 23.15
C LEU A 95 -4.13 9.92 21.78
N ASP A 96 -3.33 9.64 20.75
CA ASP A 96 -3.56 10.17 19.42
C ASP A 96 -4.83 9.61 18.82
N THR A 97 -5.55 10.49 18.12
CA THR A 97 -6.83 10.19 17.48
C THR A 97 -6.73 10.14 15.95
N ASN A 98 -5.55 10.47 15.41
CA ASN A 98 -5.27 10.41 13.98
C ASN A 98 -3.86 9.84 13.72
N VAL A 99 -3.68 9.31 12.52
CA VAL A 99 -2.46 8.61 12.09
C VAL A 99 -1.25 9.53 12.01
N TYR A 100 -1.45 10.80 11.62
CA TYR A 100 -0.35 11.74 11.46
C TYR A 100 0.34 11.98 12.81
N ASP A 101 -0.42 12.36 13.84
CA ASP A 101 0.11 12.61 15.17
C ASP A 101 0.70 11.34 15.78
N PHE A 102 0.05 10.20 15.56
CA PHE A 102 0.55 8.91 16.01
C PHE A 102 1.93 8.56 15.44
N ILE A 103 2.14 8.78 14.14
CA ILE A 103 3.43 8.56 13.50
C ILE A 103 4.46 9.56 14.03
N ASP A 104 4.11 10.85 14.13
CA ASP A 104 4.99 11.92 14.63
C ASP A 104 5.48 11.63 16.07
N HIS A 105 4.60 11.13 16.94
CA HIS A 105 4.96 10.71 18.29
C HIS A 105 5.69 9.36 18.37
N SER A 106 5.54 8.49 17.36
CA SER A 106 6.14 7.14 17.34
C SER A 106 7.51 7.09 16.66
N THR A 107 7.85 8.05 15.80
CA THR A 107 9.14 8.12 15.12
C THR A 107 9.60 9.55 14.85
N SER A 108 10.89 9.82 15.06
CA SER A 108 11.51 11.13 14.79
C SER A 108 12.22 11.22 13.44
N PHE A 109 12.21 10.15 12.64
CA PHE A 109 12.98 10.05 11.40
C PHE A 109 12.11 10.00 10.13
N LEU A 110 10.78 9.91 10.26
CA LEU A 110 9.85 9.97 9.14
C LEU A 110 9.21 11.37 9.03
N PHE A 111 9.63 12.13 8.03
CA PHE A 111 9.11 13.48 7.79
C PHE A 111 7.96 13.46 6.78
N LEU A 112 6.73 13.54 7.29
CA LEU A 112 5.52 13.65 6.47
C LEU A 112 5.08 15.12 6.31
N PRO A 113 4.40 15.49 5.21
CA PRO A 113 3.87 16.83 5.05
C PRO A 113 2.80 17.10 6.11
N ARG A 114 2.83 18.27 6.76
CA ARG A 114 1.81 18.64 7.74
C ARG A 114 0.44 18.84 7.09
N GLY A 115 -0.62 18.54 7.83
CA GLY A 115 -2.00 18.79 7.42
C GLY A 115 -2.54 17.82 6.37
N VAL A 116 -1.83 16.71 6.13
CA VAL A 116 -2.33 15.63 5.27
C VAL A 116 -3.20 14.66 6.07
N VAL A 117 -4.18 14.06 5.38
CA VAL A 117 -4.91 12.90 5.88
C VAL A 117 -4.22 11.65 5.34
N ILE A 118 -3.87 10.72 6.22
CA ILE A 118 -3.22 9.46 5.86
C ILE A 118 -4.30 8.37 5.79
N GLY A 119 -4.40 7.71 4.64
CA GLY A 119 -5.39 6.65 4.36
C GLY A 119 -5.05 5.30 4.99
N LEU A 120 -4.71 5.29 6.28
CA LEU A 120 -4.49 4.09 7.08
C LEU A 120 -5.46 4.09 8.25
N ALA A 121 -5.98 2.92 8.62
CA ALA A 121 -6.65 2.80 9.92
C ALA A 121 -5.60 2.64 11.02
N MET A 122 -5.98 2.98 12.25
CA MET A 122 -5.08 2.93 13.41
C MET A 122 -5.79 2.31 14.61
N ASN A 123 -5.02 1.59 15.43
CA ASN A 123 -5.42 1.17 16.76
C ASN A 123 -4.22 1.30 17.71
N ASN A 124 -4.36 2.14 18.73
CA ASN A 124 -3.34 2.43 19.74
C ASN A 124 -3.80 2.06 21.17
N GLU A 125 -4.89 1.30 21.33
CA GLU A 125 -5.47 0.99 22.63
C GLU A 125 -4.71 -0.12 23.41
N TRP A 126 -3.75 -0.80 22.77
CA TRP A 126 -3.21 -2.09 23.21
C TRP A 126 -1.84 -1.97 23.90
N GLY A 127 -1.78 -1.16 24.95
CA GLY A 127 -0.58 -1.03 25.78
C GLY A 127 0.58 -0.34 25.03
N PHE A 128 1.72 -1.02 24.91
CA PHE A 128 2.95 -0.46 24.31
C PHE A 128 3.13 -0.77 22.83
N THR A 129 2.08 -1.24 22.15
CA THR A 129 2.12 -1.50 20.71
C THR A 129 0.87 -0.93 20.06
N GLY A 130 1.08 -0.01 19.12
CA GLY A 130 0.03 0.46 18.22
C GLY A 130 0.07 -0.30 16.89
N TYR A 131 -0.98 -0.15 16.11
CA TYR A 131 -1.18 -0.85 14.86
C TYR A 131 -1.65 0.12 13.79
N LEU A 132 -1.04 0.04 12.61
CA LEU A 132 -1.49 0.73 11.40
C LEU A 132 -1.93 -0.31 10.37
N TYR A 133 -3.02 -0.02 9.68
CA TYR A 133 -3.64 -0.94 8.75
C TYR A 133 -3.81 -0.31 7.37
N ALA A 134 -3.18 -0.91 6.36
CA ALA A 134 -3.37 -0.56 4.95
C ALA A 134 -4.37 -1.52 4.28
N PRO A 135 -5.38 -0.99 3.56
CA PRO A 135 -6.35 -1.82 2.86
C PRO A 135 -5.72 -2.53 1.65
N PRO A 136 -6.22 -3.73 1.28
CA PRO A 136 -5.86 -4.34 0.01
C PRO A 136 -6.41 -3.49 -1.15
N LEU A 137 -5.73 -3.52 -2.28
CA LEU A 137 -6.10 -2.76 -3.48
C LEU A 137 -7.53 -3.05 -3.94
N SER A 138 -7.97 -4.30 -3.82
CA SER A 138 -9.33 -4.75 -4.15
C SER A 138 -10.44 -4.04 -3.39
N GLU A 139 -10.14 -3.48 -2.21
CA GLU A 139 -11.11 -2.79 -1.35
C GLU A 139 -10.80 -1.28 -1.18
N ALA A 140 -9.60 -0.85 -1.57
CA ALA A 140 -9.07 0.49 -1.34
C ALA A 140 -9.99 1.61 -1.86
N GLY A 141 -10.62 1.44 -3.02
CA GLY A 141 -11.53 2.43 -3.59
C GLY A 141 -12.70 2.79 -2.68
N SER A 142 -13.19 1.83 -1.89
CA SER A 142 -14.25 2.05 -0.89
C SER A 142 -13.69 2.43 0.48
N ALA A 143 -12.63 1.75 0.93
CA ALA A 143 -12.00 1.97 2.23
C ALA A 143 -11.45 3.40 2.40
N LEU A 144 -11.02 4.03 1.29
CA LEU A 144 -10.39 5.34 1.32
C LEU A 144 -11.37 6.53 1.21
N ARG A 145 -12.66 6.30 0.93
CA ARG A 145 -13.62 7.40 0.67
C ARG A 145 -13.81 8.33 1.87
N SER A 146 -13.84 7.79 3.08
CA SER A 146 -13.98 8.61 4.29
C SER A 146 -12.76 9.49 4.54
N TYR A 147 -11.56 9.02 4.19
CA TYR A 147 -10.32 9.78 4.30
C TYR A 147 -10.23 10.90 3.26
N ALA A 148 -10.78 10.66 2.06
CA ALA A 148 -10.85 11.66 1.00
C ALA A 148 -11.85 12.79 1.28
N ALA A 149 -12.78 12.60 2.23
CA ALA A 149 -13.85 13.57 2.49
C ALA A 149 -13.28 14.94 2.90
N GLY A 150 -13.60 15.97 2.09
CA GLY A 150 -13.11 17.34 2.30
C GLY A 150 -11.73 17.64 1.73
N CYS A 151 -11.03 16.63 1.19
CA CYS A 151 -9.75 16.79 0.50
C CYS A 151 -9.96 17.09 -0.99
N LYS A 152 -8.95 17.66 -1.64
CA LYS A 152 -8.94 18.00 -3.08
C LYS A 152 -7.88 17.24 -3.85
N GLN A 153 -6.86 16.76 -3.17
CA GLN A 153 -5.71 16.09 -3.76
C GLN A 153 -5.50 14.70 -3.16
N MET A 154 -4.92 13.82 -3.97
CA MET A 154 -4.53 12.48 -3.53
C MET A 154 -3.21 12.07 -4.20
N GLY A 155 -2.38 11.34 -3.46
CA GLY A 155 -1.27 10.56 -3.99
C GLY A 155 -1.23 9.20 -3.30
N ALA A 156 -0.78 8.15 -4.02
CA ALA A 156 -0.76 6.80 -3.46
C ALA A 156 0.36 5.95 -4.05
N VAL A 157 0.80 4.97 -3.27
CA VAL A 157 1.73 3.91 -3.68
C VAL A 157 1.20 2.56 -3.22
N PHE A 158 1.84 1.50 -3.70
CA PHE A 158 1.43 0.13 -3.45
C PHE A 158 2.50 -0.64 -2.68
N ILE A 159 2.07 -1.61 -1.87
CA ILE A 159 2.95 -2.56 -1.19
C ILE A 159 2.55 -3.97 -1.63
N GLU A 160 3.48 -4.72 -2.20
CA GLU A 160 3.33 -6.16 -2.41
C GLU A 160 3.78 -6.90 -1.15
N TYR A 161 2.89 -7.71 -0.57
CA TYR A 161 3.20 -8.54 0.59
C TYR A 161 2.35 -9.81 0.60
N GLY A 162 3.00 -10.98 0.74
CA GLY A 162 2.29 -12.26 0.84
C GLY A 162 1.44 -12.62 -0.37
N GLY A 163 1.76 -12.08 -1.56
CA GLY A 163 1.00 -12.30 -2.81
C GLY A 163 -0.21 -11.40 -2.99
N GLU A 164 -0.40 -10.40 -2.12
CA GLU A 164 -1.47 -9.40 -2.20
C GLU A 164 -0.87 -7.99 -2.32
N THR A 165 -1.63 -7.07 -2.92
CA THR A 165 -1.24 -5.66 -3.08
C THR A 165 -2.04 -4.79 -2.12
N TYR A 166 -1.36 -3.95 -1.33
CA TYR A 166 -1.96 -3.03 -0.37
C TYR A 166 -1.69 -1.59 -0.78
N VAL A 167 -2.51 -0.65 -0.30
CA VAL A 167 -2.44 0.76 -0.68
C VAL A 167 -2.02 1.63 0.48
N VAL A 168 -1.05 2.51 0.24
CA VAL A 168 -0.75 3.65 1.11
C VAL A 168 -1.13 4.92 0.36
N ALA A 169 -2.13 5.64 0.86
CA ALA A 169 -2.64 6.86 0.25
C ALA A 169 -2.52 8.05 1.21
N MET A 170 -2.33 9.24 0.64
CA MET A 170 -2.38 10.52 1.34
C MET A 170 -3.28 11.50 0.63
N PHE A 171 -3.95 12.36 1.40
CA PHE A 171 -4.91 13.35 0.92
C PHE A 171 -4.61 14.73 1.51
N ALA A 172 -4.95 15.78 0.77
CA ALA A 172 -4.83 17.18 1.19
C ALA A 172 -5.95 18.05 0.56
#